data_AF-A0A4R5BT96-F1
#
_entry.id   AF-A0A4R5BT96-F1
#
_cell.length_a   1.000
_cell.length_b   1.000
_cell.length_c   1.000
_cell.angle_alpha   90.00
_cell.angle_beta   90.00
_cell.angle_gamma   90.00
#
_symmetry.space_group_name_H-M   'P 1'
#
loop_
_entity.id
_entity.type
_entity.pdbx_description
1 polymer ?
#
loop_
_entity_poly.entity_id
_entity_poly.type
_entity_poly.pdbx_seq_one_letter_code
_entity_poly.pdbx_strand_id
1 'polypeptide(L)'
;MTVRKLSISVPPEVEETIKAAAADEGKPVSTWLAEAAVEKARLAALHDEGRKAAQELVAEYEREHGEVPEESRRRAREFMMEAGLLDDEPWRAAG
;
A
#
# COMPACT_ATOMS: atom_id res chain seq x y z
N MET A 1 -8.95 -9.03 26.56
CA MET A 1 -8.27 -8.03 25.70
C MET A 1 -8.62 -6.65 26.20
N THR A 2 -7.62 -5.76 26.36
CA THR A 2 -7.85 -4.36 26.71
C THR A 2 -8.16 -3.57 25.43
N VAL A 3 -9.36 -2.99 25.36
CA VAL A 3 -9.76 -2.15 24.23
C VAL A 3 -9.45 -0.69 24.56
N ARG A 4 -8.74 0.01 23.67
CA ARG A 4 -8.52 1.45 23.79
C ARG A 4 -9.48 2.19 22.86
N LYS A 5 -10.22 3.16 23.40
CA LYS A 5 -11.16 3.98 22.62
C LYS A 5 -10.38 5.00 21.80
N LEU A 6 -10.66 5.04 20.50
CA LEU A 6 -10.20 6.07 19.58
C LEU A 6 -11.41 6.94 19.18
N SER A 7 -11.23 8.25 19.16
CA SER A 7 -12.23 9.20 18.64
C SER A 7 -11.63 9.85 17.41
N ILE A 8 -12.36 9.78 16.29
CA ILE A 8 -11.95 10.37 15.01
C ILE A 8 -13.06 11.30 14.52
N SER A 9 -12.67 12.39 13.88
CA SER A 9 -13.58 13.25 13.14
C SER A 9 -13.42 12.94 11.66
N VAL A 10 -14.53 12.70 10.97
CA VAL A 10 -14.56 12.43 9.54
C VAL A 10 -15.58 13.33 8.86
N PRO A 11 -15.41 13.65 7.56
CA PRO A 11 -16.45 14.30 6.79
C PRO A 11 -17.75 13.48 6.77
N PRO A 12 -18.94 14.12 6.71
CA PRO A 12 -20.22 13.41 6.69
C PRO A 12 -20.32 12.34 5.61
N GLU A 13 -19.82 12.62 4.40
CA GLU A 13 -19.82 11.69 3.28
C GLU A 13 -18.99 10.42 3.56
N VAL A 14 -17.92 10.54 4.34
CA VAL A 14 -17.09 9.41 4.76
C VAL A 14 -17.81 8.61 5.83
N GLU A 15 -18.48 9.27 6.78
CA GLU A 15 -19.30 8.60 7.80
C GLU A 15 -20.42 7.76 7.16
N GLU A 16 -21.14 8.32 6.19
CA GLU A 16 -22.20 7.64 5.44
C GLU A 16 -21.66 6.42 4.71
N THR A 17 -20.53 6.57 4.02
CA THR A 17 -19.87 5.47 3.30
C THR A 17 -19.45 4.34 4.25
N ILE A 18 -18.87 4.68 5.41
CA ILE A 18 -18.48 3.68 6.42
C ILE A 18 -19.70 2.93 6.95
N LYS A 19 -20.79 3.64 7.26
CA LYS A 19 -22.02 3.02 7.76
C LYS A 19 -22.64 2.09 6.73
N ALA A 20 -22.67 2.49 5.46
CA ALA A 20 -23.17 1.66 4.38
C ALA A 20 -22.33 0.38 4.22
N ALA A 21 -21.01 0.50 4.12
CA ALA A 21 -20.11 -0.65 3.99
C ALA A 21 -20.21 -1.62 5.19
N ALA A 22 -20.27 -1.09 6.41
CA ALA A 22 -20.46 -1.92 7.60
C ALA A 22 -21.82 -2.64 7.59
N ALA A 23 -22.89 -1.97 7.14
CA ALA A 23 -24.22 -2.57 7.02
C ALA A 23 -24.28 -3.66 5.94
N ASP A 24 -23.67 -3.41 4.77
CA ASP A 24 -23.58 -4.37 3.66
C ASP A 24 -22.86 -5.66 4.09
N GLU A 25 -21.84 -5.53 4.96
CA GLU A 25 -21.13 -6.67 5.55
C GLU A 25 -21.79 -7.25 6.81
N GLY A 26 -22.89 -6.64 7.30
CA GLY A 26 -23.59 -7.08 8.51
C GLY A 26 -22.79 -6.90 9.81
N LYS A 27 -21.85 -5.95 9.85
CA LYS A 27 -20.92 -5.71 10.98
C LYS A 27 -21.22 -4.39 11.69
N PRO A 28 -20.94 -4.28 13.01
CA PRO A 28 -20.88 -2.98 13.67
C PRO A 28 -19.79 -2.11 13.05
N VAL A 29 -20.06 -0.80 12.94
CA VAL A 29 -19.10 0.19 12.37
C VAL A 29 -17.73 0.12 13.03
N SER A 30 -17.68 -0.03 14.36
CA SER A 30 -16.41 -0.12 15.10
C SER A 30 -15.61 -1.37 14.74
N THR A 31 -16.27 -2.50 14.50
CA THR A 31 -15.63 -3.74 14.06
C THR A 31 -15.13 -3.61 12.63
N TRP A 32 -15.97 -3.12 11.72
CA TRP A 32 -15.60 -2.90 10.33
C TRP A 32 -14.39 -1.97 10.20
N LEU A 33 -14.39 -0.85 10.93
CA LEU A 33 -13.26 0.09 10.97
C LEU A 33 -11.99 -0.53 11.54
N ALA A 34 -12.10 -1.32 12.61
CA ALA A 34 -10.94 -1.98 13.20
C ALA A 34 -10.31 -2.99 12.23
N GLU A 35 -11.14 -3.77 11.53
CA GLU A 35 -10.70 -4.72 10.51
C GLU A 35 -10.05 -4.01 9.33
N ALA A 36 -10.70 -2.97 8.78
CA ALA A 36 -10.14 -2.17 7.69
C ALA A 36 -8.80 -1.51 8.07
N ALA A 37 -8.66 -1.02 9.30
CA ALA A 37 -7.41 -0.47 9.79
C ALA A 37 -6.30 -1.54 9.90
N VAL A 38 -6.64 -2.74 10.36
CA VAL A 38 -5.69 -3.88 10.42
C VAL A 38 -5.27 -4.31 9.01
N GLU A 39 -6.22 -4.45 8.09
CA GLU A 39 -5.96 -4.79 6.68
C GLU A 39 -4.99 -3.77 6.06
N LYS A 40 -5.29 -2.48 6.21
CA LYS A 40 -4.44 -1.40 5.67
C LYS A 40 -3.05 -1.39 6.29
N ALA A 41 -2.95 -1.61 7.60
CA ALA A 41 -1.67 -1.67 8.29
C ALA A 41 -0.82 -2.87 7.83
N ARG A 42 -1.45 -4.04 7.63
CA ARG A 42 -0.78 -5.23 7.10
C ARG A 42 -0.27 -5.02 5.68
N LEU A 43 -1.09 -4.47 4.80
CA LEU A 43 -0.68 -4.16 3.42
C LEU A 43 0.48 -3.16 3.40
N ALA A 44 0.43 -2.13 4.25
CA ALA A 44 1.52 -1.16 4.38
C ALA A 44 2.82 -1.82 4.87
N ALA A 45 2.75 -2.74 5.84
CA ALA A 45 3.90 -3.49 6.33
C ALA A 45 4.48 -4.41 5.24
N LEU A 46 3.63 -5.16 4.54
CA LEU A 46 4.05 -6.02 3.43
C LEU A 46 4.73 -5.24 2.30
N HIS A 47 4.21 -4.05 1.97
CA HIS A 47 4.85 -3.18 0.99
C HIS A 47 6.23 -2.69 1.46
N ASP A 48 6.38 -2.37 2.74
CA ASP A 48 7.67 -1.94 3.28
C ASP A 48 8.70 -3.08 3.31
N GLU A 49 8.28 -4.26 3.75
CA GLU A 49 9.08 -5.48 3.72
C GLU A 49 9.49 -5.85 2.29
N GLY A 50 8.55 -5.82 1.34
CA GLY A 50 8.82 -6.08 -0.07
C GLY A 50 9.81 -5.08 -0.68
N ARG A 51 9.71 -3.80 -0.35
CA ARG A 51 10.70 -2.79 -0.79
C ARG A 51 12.08 -3.06 -0.24
N LYS A 52 12.19 -3.40 1.05
CA LYS A 52 13.49 -3.74 1.67
C LYS A 52 14.10 -4.97 1.02
N ALA A 53 13.33 -6.03 0.83
CA ALA A 53 13.79 -7.25 0.15
C ALA A 53 14.25 -6.97 -1.28
N ALA A 54 13.53 -6.13 -2.03
CA ALA A 54 13.93 -5.73 -3.38
C ALA A 54 15.24 -4.93 -3.39
N GLN A 55 15.42 -4.01 -2.43
CA GLN A 55 16.67 -3.25 -2.27
C GLN A 55 17.85 -4.16 -1.94
N GLU A 56 17.65 -5.14 -1.05
CA GLU A 56 18.67 -6.13 -0.71
C GLU A 56 19.06 -6.98 -1.92
N LEU A 57 18.09 -7.44 -2.71
CA LEU A 57 18.33 -8.20 -3.93
C LEU A 57 19.16 -7.41 -4.96
N VAL A 58 18.81 -6.13 -5.17
CA VAL A 58 19.58 -5.27 -6.08
C VAL A 58 20.98 -5.04 -5.55
N ALA A 59 21.14 -4.76 -4.25
CA ALA A 59 22.46 -4.55 -3.65
C ALA A 59 23.35 -5.82 -3.73
N GLU A 60 22.77 -7.00 -3.53
CA GLU A 60 23.48 -8.27 -3.70
C GLU A 60 23.94 -8.47 -5.15
N TYR A 61 23.03 -8.26 -6.11
CA TYR A 61 23.37 -8.31 -7.53
C TYR A 61 24.51 -7.34 -7.88
N GLU A 62 24.41 -6.08 -7.43
CA GLU A 62 25.40 -5.05 -7.76
C GLU A 62 26.76 -5.31 -7.12
N ARG A 63 26.79 -5.95 -5.94
CA ARG A 63 28.04 -6.40 -5.31
C ARG A 63 28.74 -7.49 -6.12
N GLU A 64 27.99 -8.38 -6.76
CA GLU A 64 28.54 -9.51 -7.52
C GLU A 64 28.86 -9.16 -8.98
N HIS A 65 28.06 -8.28 -9.60
CA HIS A 65 28.09 -8.04 -11.05
C HIS A 65 28.39 -6.58 -11.42
N GLY A 66 28.47 -5.69 -10.44
CA GLY A 66 28.55 -4.24 -10.65
C GLY A 66 27.18 -3.60 -10.86
N GLU A 67 27.15 -2.28 -10.98
CA GLU A 67 25.91 -1.49 -11.09
C GLU A 67 25.00 -1.99 -12.21
N VAL A 68 23.68 -1.98 -11.96
CA VAL A 68 22.71 -2.33 -12.99
C VAL A 68 22.78 -1.30 -14.13
N PRO A 69 23.06 -1.70 -15.38
CA PRO A 69 23.14 -0.77 -16.49
C PRO A 69 21.83 -0.03 -16.75
N GLU A 70 21.93 1.24 -17.17
CA GLU A 70 20.77 2.12 -17.39
C GLU A 70 19.79 1.55 -18.44
N GLU A 71 20.30 0.89 -19.47
CA GLU A 71 19.46 0.22 -20.47
C GLU A 71 18.61 -0.91 -19.86
N SER A 72 19.17 -1.68 -18.93
CA SER A 72 18.41 -2.72 -18.22
C SER A 72 17.35 -2.11 -17.29
N ARG A 73 17.66 -0.99 -16.63
CA ARG A 73 16.67 -0.24 -15.82
C ARG A 73 15.52 0.28 -16.68
N ARG A 74 15.81 0.84 -17.86
CA ARG A 74 14.80 1.29 -18.81
C ARG A 74 13.89 0.15 -19.27
N ARG A 75 14.46 -0.97 -19.71
CA ARG A 75 13.68 -2.16 -20.13
C ARG A 75 12.82 -2.72 -18.99
N ALA A 76 13.35 -2.76 -17.77
CA ALA A 76 12.57 -3.18 -16.60
C ALA A 76 11.38 -2.24 -16.36
N ARG A 77 11.58 -0.92 -16.46
CA ARG A 77 10.50 0.07 -16.33
C ARG A 77 9.43 -0.11 -17.42
N GLU A 78 9.84 -0.27 -18.67
CA GLU A 78 8.93 -0.55 -19.81
C GLU A 78 8.10 -1.80 -19.56
N PHE A 79 8.75 -2.91 -19.18
CA PHE A 79 8.07 -4.15 -18.83
C PHE A 79 7.07 -3.97 -17.68
N MET A 80 7.43 -3.25 -16.62
CA MET A 80 6.54 -3.01 -15.49
C MET A 80 5.33 -2.14 -15.87
N MET A 81 5.48 -1.19 -16.80
CA MET A 81 4.35 -0.42 -17.34
C MET A 81 3.44 -1.30 -18.20
N GLU A 82 4.00 -2.11 -19.11
CA GLU A 82 3.22 -3.06 -19.94
C GLU A 82 2.46 -4.09 -19.09
N ALA A 83 3.05 -4.53 -17.99
CA ALA A 83 2.43 -5.45 -17.04
C ALA A 83 1.38 -4.79 -16.13
N GLY A 84 1.19 -3.46 -16.22
CA GLY A 84 0.27 -2.72 -15.35
C GLY A 84 0.72 -2.63 -13.89
N LEU A 85 2.02 -2.81 -13.62
CA LEU A 85 2.62 -2.70 -12.28
C LEU A 85 3.09 -1.27 -11.98
N LEU A 86 3.31 -0.46 -13.02
CA LEU A 86 3.56 0.97 -12.93
C LEU A 86 2.53 1.72 -13.76
N ASP A 87 1.92 2.73 -13.16
CA ASP A 87 1.13 3.71 -13.89
C ASP A 87 2.06 4.78 -14.48
N ASP A 88 1.73 5.28 -15.67
CA ASP A 88 2.42 6.43 -16.30
C ASP A 88 2.08 7.77 -15.61
N GLU A 89 1.14 7.75 -14.67
CA GLU A 89 0.61 8.96 -14.06
C GLU A 89 1.55 9.46 -12.95
N PRO A 90 2.08 10.70 -13.04
CA PRO A 90 2.77 11.32 -11.93
C PRO A 90 1.72 11.55 -10.85
N TRP A 91 1.70 10.68 -9.85
CA TRP A 91 0.89 10.83 -8.64
C TRP A 91 0.98 12.28 -8.17
N ARG A 92 -0.10 13.05 -8.37
CA ARG A 92 -0.23 14.39 -7.82
C ARG A 92 0.08 14.28 -6.34
N ALA A 93 1.06 15.06 -5.90
CA ALA A 93 1.42 15.24 -4.51
C ALA A 93 0.14 15.33 -3.65
N ALA A 94 -0.16 14.25 -2.94
CA ALA A 94 -1.02 14.33 -1.77
C ALA A 94 -0.13 14.86 -0.65
N GLY A 95 -0.18 16.18 -0.47
CA GLY A 95 0.46 16.95 0.59
C GLY A 95 -0.27 18.26 0.74
#